data_AF-A0A965V9X5-F1
#
_entry.id   AF-A0A965V9X5-F1
#
_cell.length_a   1.000
_cell.length_b   1.000
_cell.length_c   1.000
_cell.angle_alpha   90.00
_cell.angle_beta   90.00
_cell.angle_gamma   90.00
#
_symmetry.space_group_name_H-M   'P 1'
#
loop_
_entity.id
_entity.type
_entity.pdbx_description
1 polymer ?
#
loop_
_entity_poly.entity_id
_entity_poly.type
_entity_poly.pdbx_seq_one_letter_code
_entity_poly.pdbx_strand_id
1 'polypeptide(L)'
;MGLGNFHIGIMGNLFSGKTTLMNALAADPYRSELQSLLGGAETYAFTERVEKGSLTDECLALFYQDRVANIFPTETAFLHMRVLQQREIRHLMTREQRESVLILEDRPFLDGPEVFVKRMIEAGEMPPAHARLYHTLFYQTLHHERIRLPDLTVYLRTEPSLLETRRRKRAESGDSYAQ
;
A
#
# COMPACT_ATOMS: atom_id res chain seq x y z
N MET A 1 -29.67 -4.59 -7.45
CA MET A 1 -28.55 -4.48 -8.39
C MET A 1 -27.28 -4.53 -7.56
N GLY A 2 -26.43 -5.54 -7.75
CA GLY A 2 -25.12 -5.59 -7.07
C GLY A 2 -24.21 -4.49 -7.61
N LEU A 3 -23.31 -3.98 -6.76
CA LEU A 3 -22.41 -2.85 -7.05
C LEU A 3 -21.33 -3.11 -8.12
N GLY A 4 -21.34 -4.26 -8.80
CA GLY A 4 -20.28 -4.65 -9.74
C GLY A 4 -18.93 -4.87 -9.02
N ASN A 5 -17.82 -4.82 -9.75
CA ASN A 5 -16.48 -4.88 -9.16
C ASN A 5 -16.22 -3.62 -8.32
N PHE A 6 -15.67 -3.78 -7.12
CA PHE A 6 -15.47 -2.69 -6.16
C PHE A 6 -14.08 -2.76 -5.51
N HIS A 7 -13.41 -1.62 -5.38
CA HIS A 7 -12.07 -1.51 -4.81
C HIS A 7 -12.04 -0.57 -3.61
N ILE A 8 -11.63 -1.09 -2.45
CA ILE A 8 -11.44 -0.36 -1.21
C ILE A 8 -9.95 -0.25 -0.90
N GLY A 9 -9.46 0.98 -0.79
CA GLY A 9 -8.10 1.29 -0.36
C GLY A 9 -8.07 1.72 1.11
N ILE A 10 -7.18 1.14 1.90
CA ILE A 10 -7.02 1.47 3.32
C ILE A 10 -5.71 2.24 3.51
N MET A 11 -5.84 3.49 3.95
CA MET A 11 -4.74 4.43 4.16
C MET A 11 -4.56 4.77 5.63
N GLY A 12 -3.38 5.27 5.98
CA GLY A 12 -3.05 5.69 7.34
C GLY A 12 -1.59 5.43 7.70
N ASN A 13 -1.16 5.99 8.82
CA ASN A 13 0.24 5.91 9.27
C ASN A 13 0.68 4.46 9.57
N LEU A 14 2.00 4.24 9.65
CA LEU A 14 2.52 3.02 10.28
C LEU A 14 1.92 2.91 11.69
N PHE A 15 1.60 1.70 12.13
CA PHE A 15 1.00 1.41 13.45
C PHE A 15 -0.43 1.95 13.68
N SER A 16 -1.13 2.48 12.66
CA SER A 16 -2.53 2.92 12.80
C SER A 16 -3.54 1.78 12.94
N GLY A 17 -3.14 0.53 12.60
CA GLY A 17 -4.00 -0.65 12.68
C GLY A 17 -4.58 -1.10 11.33
N LYS A 18 -4.08 -0.58 10.20
CA LYS A 18 -4.54 -0.97 8.84
C LYS A 18 -4.54 -2.48 8.63
N THR A 19 -3.43 -3.15 8.92
CA THR A 19 -3.32 -4.61 8.77
C THR A 19 -4.33 -5.36 9.65
N THR A 20 -4.63 -4.85 10.85
CA THR A 20 -5.67 -5.42 11.71
C THR A 20 -7.06 -5.28 11.09
N LEU A 21 -7.38 -4.10 10.54
CA LEU A 21 -8.64 -3.87 9.84
C LEU A 21 -8.74 -4.75 8.58
N MET A 22 -7.70 -4.79 7.75
CA MET A 22 -7.62 -5.65 6.56
C MET A 22 -7.91 -7.11 6.89
N ASN A 23 -7.25 -7.65 7.91
CA ASN A 23 -7.45 -9.03 8.34
C ASN A 23 -8.87 -9.27 8.86
N ALA A 24 -9.47 -8.29 9.54
CA ALA A 24 -10.86 -8.39 10.00
C ALA A 24 -11.84 -8.38 8.81
N LEU A 25 -11.66 -7.49 7.82
CA LEU A 25 -12.52 -7.41 6.64
C LEU A 25 -12.40 -8.65 5.73
N ALA A 26 -11.25 -9.31 5.73
CA ALA A 26 -11.01 -10.54 4.98
C ALA A 26 -11.52 -11.82 5.70
N ALA A 27 -12.01 -11.69 6.93
CA ALA A 27 -12.50 -12.80 7.76
C ALA A 27 -13.97 -12.62 8.14
N ASP A 28 -14.62 -13.70 8.57
CA ASP A 28 -15.98 -13.64 9.09
C ASP A 28 -16.05 -12.94 10.46
N PRO A 29 -17.14 -12.21 10.75
CA PRO A 29 -18.38 -12.12 9.95
C PRO A 29 -18.33 -11.10 8.80
N TYR A 30 -17.35 -10.19 8.79
CA TYR A 30 -17.34 -9.05 7.87
C TYR A 30 -17.20 -9.45 6.40
N ARG A 31 -16.41 -10.48 6.11
CA ARG A 31 -16.29 -11.02 4.76
C ARG A 31 -17.67 -11.40 4.22
N SER A 32 -18.39 -12.29 4.89
CA SER A 32 -19.71 -12.75 4.44
C SER A 32 -20.71 -11.60 4.27
N GLU A 33 -20.70 -10.61 5.17
CA GLU A 33 -21.56 -9.42 5.07
C GLU A 33 -21.22 -8.58 3.84
N LEU A 34 -19.93 -8.28 3.60
CA LEU A 34 -19.48 -7.53 2.43
C LEU A 34 -19.78 -8.27 1.12
N GLN A 35 -19.55 -9.58 1.09
CA GLN A 35 -19.90 -10.41 -0.06
C GLN A 35 -21.39 -10.33 -0.36
N SER A 36 -22.26 -10.42 0.67
CA SER A 36 -23.71 -10.30 0.52
C SER A 36 -24.13 -8.92 -0.03
N LEU A 37 -23.58 -7.83 0.52
CA LEU A 37 -23.85 -6.47 0.06
C LEU A 37 -23.43 -6.23 -1.40
N LEU A 38 -22.38 -6.92 -1.84
CA LEU A 38 -21.82 -6.78 -3.19
C LEU A 38 -22.29 -7.88 -4.16
N GLY A 39 -23.37 -8.61 -3.82
CA GLY A 39 -24.00 -9.58 -4.71
C GLY A 39 -23.22 -10.88 -4.88
N GLY A 40 -22.56 -11.35 -3.82
CA GLY A 40 -21.73 -12.56 -3.81
C GLY A 40 -20.30 -12.33 -4.27
N ALA A 41 -19.77 -11.10 -4.17
CA ALA A 41 -18.47 -10.76 -4.72
C ALA A 41 -17.33 -11.63 -4.14
N GLU A 42 -16.42 -12.10 -4.99
CA GLU A 42 -15.19 -12.75 -4.54
C GLU A 42 -14.24 -11.71 -3.95
N THR A 43 -13.75 -11.94 -2.73
CA THR A 43 -12.91 -10.97 -2.00
C THR A 43 -11.44 -11.30 -2.12
N TYR A 44 -10.64 -10.32 -2.53
CA TYR A 44 -9.18 -10.40 -2.64
C TYR A 44 -8.53 -9.32 -1.77
N ALA A 45 -7.57 -9.71 -0.95
CA ALA A 45 -6.84 -8.80 -0.07
C ALA A 45 -5.40 -8.66 -0.53
N PHE A 46 -5.03 -7.43 -0.89
CA PHE A 46 -3.68 -7.04 -1.26
C PHE A 46 -3.05 -6.28 -0.11
N THR A 47 -1.95 -6.79 0.40
CA THR A 47 -1.16 -6.13 1.43
C THR A 47 0.21 -5.84 0.87
N GLU A 48 0.76 -4.66 1.15
CA GLU A 48 2.15 -4.34 0.83
C GLU A 48 3.10 -5.32 1.55
N ARG A 49 3.42 -6.43 0.88
CA ARG A 49 4.31 -7.48 1.37
C ARG A 49 5.60 -7.41 0.59
N VAL A 50 6.68 -7.16 1.31
CA VAL A 50 8.04 -7.28 0.77
C VAL A 50 8.45 -8.75 0.92
N GLU A 51 8.61 -9.44 -0.19
CA GLU A 51 9.08 -10.83 -0.19
C GLU A 51 10.55 -10.88 0.24
N LYS A 52 10.88 -11.76 1.19
CA LYS A 52 12.25 -11.90 1.69
C LYS A 52 13.19 -12.35 0.57
N GLY A 53 14.29 -11.63 0.39
CA GLY A 53 15.25 -11.85 -0.69
C GLY A 53 14.83 -11.29 -2.05
N SER A 54 13.74 -10.53 -2.12
CA SER A 54 13.42 -9.73 -3.31
C SER A 54 14.32 -8.49 -3.41
N LEU A 55 14.39 -7.88 -4.59
CA LEU A 55 15.11 -6.61 -4.77
C LEU A 55 14.58 -5.50 -3.83
N THR A 56 13.26 -5.48 -3.59
CA THR A 56 12.65 -4.53 -2.64
C THR A 56 13.13 -4.77 -1.21
N ASP A 57 13.30 -6.03 -0.79
CA ASP A 57 13.84 -6.40 0.52
C ASP A 57 15.30 -5.96 0.67
N GLU A 58 16.12 -6.20 -0.36
CA GLU A 58 17.52 -5.76 -0.38
C GLU A 58 17.65 -4.24 -0.31
N CYS A 59 16.89 -3.49 -1.12
CA CYS A 59 16.89 -2.03 -1.05
C CYS A 59 16.35 -1.52 0.30
N LEU A 60 15.33 -2.16 0.86
CA LEU A 60 14.80 -1.79 2.17
C LEU A 60 15.82 -2.04 3.29
N ALA A 61 16.60 -3.13 3.21
CA ALA A 61 17.69 -3.38 4.15
C ALA A 61 18.77 -2.29 4.08
N LEU A 62 19.15 -1.83 2.89
CA LEU A 62 20.08 -0.71 2.71
C LEU A 62 19.51 0.61 3.24
N PHE A 63 18.20 0.84 3.06
CA PHE A 63 17.50 2.00 3.63
C PHE A 63 17.58 2.06 5.16
N TYR A 64 17.50 0.91 5.83
CA TYR A 64 17.68 0.87 7.28
C TYR A 64 19.13 1.11 7.73
N GLN A 65 20.12 0.88 6.87
CA GLN A 65 21.53 1.15 7.16
C GLN A 65 21.90 2.62 6.97
N ASP A 66 21.54 3.19 5.82
CA ASP A 66 21.67 4.61 5.54
C ASP A 66 20.45 5.07 4.75
N ARG A 67 19.53 5.68 5.49
CA ARG A 67 18.27 6.17 4.94
C ARG A 67 18.53 7.13 3.79
N VAL A 68 19.26 8.22 4.05
CA VAL A 68 19.42 9.33 3.11
C VAL A 68 20.08 8.87 1.81
N ALA A 69 21.10 8.01 1.89
CA ALA A 69 21.76 7.47 0.72
C ALA A 69 20.84 6.55 -0.11
N ASN A 70 19.89 5.87 0.52
CA ASN A 70 19.11 4.79 -0.10
C ASN A 70 17.62 5.12 -0.33
N ILE A 71 17.10 6.31 0.01
CA ILE A 71 15.70 6.67 -0.28
C ILE A 71 15.37 6.42 -1.77
N PHE A 72 16.18 6.94 -2.69
CA PHE A 72 15.89 6.85 -4.12
C PHE A 72 15.80 5.41 -4.66
N PRO A 73 16.81 4.53 -4.48
CA PRO A 73 16.71 3.15 -4.96
C PRO A 73 15.56 2.39 -4.29
N THR A 74 15.36 2.57 -2.98
CA THR A 74 14.31 1.88 -2.23
C THR A 74 12.91 2.29 -2.70
N GLU A 75 12.65 3.58 -2.82
CA GLU A 75 11.34 4.06 -3.28
C GLU A 75 11.07 3.71 -4.75
N THR A 76 12.11 3.59 -5.57
CA THR A 76 11.99 3.11 -6.95
C THR A 76 11.64 1.61 -6.99
N ALA A 77 12.26 0.80 -6.13
CA ALA A 77 11.91 -0.62 -5.98
C ALA A 77 10.46 -0.81 -5.50
N PHE A 78 10.02 -0.02 -4.51
CA PHE A 78 8.63 0.00 -4.06
C PHE A 78 7.66 0.45 -5.17
N LEU A 79 8.02 1.48 -5.96
CA LEU A 79 7.20 1.91 -7.10
C LEU A 79 7.01 0.73 -8.08
N HIS A 80 8.07 0.01 -8.42
CA HIS A 80 7.99 -1.16 -9.28
C HIS A 80 7.09 -2.26 -8.70
N MET A 81 7.28 -2.61 -7.43
CA MET A 81 6.46 -3.61 -6.74
C MET A 81 4.97 -3.23 -6.75
N ARG A 82 4.64 -1.97 -6.45
CA ARG A 82 3.26 -1.47 -6.47
C ARG A 82 2.65 -1.50 -7.88
N VAL A 83 3.44 -1.29 -8.93
CA VAL A 83 2.97 -1.47 -10.32
C VAL A 83 2.55 -2.90 -10.59
N LEU A 84 3.33 -3.89 -10.15
CA LEU A 84 2.99 -5.30 -10.35
C LEU A 84 1.66 -5.65 -9.65
N GLN A 85 1.50 -5.23 -8.39
CA GLN A 85 0.25 -5.38 -7.65
C GLN A 85 -0.93 -4.72 -8.37
N GLN A 86 -0.76 -3.50 -8.87
CA GLN A 86 -1.84 -2.79 -9.57
C GLN A 86 -2.21 -3.42 -10.92
N ARG A 87 -1.24 -4.04 -11.62
CA ARG A 87 -1.53 -4.83 -12.82
C ARG A 87 -2.40 -6.05 -12.50
N GLU A 88 -2.16 -6.71 -11.37
CA GLU A 88 -2.96 -7.85 -10.90
C GLU A 88 -4.37 -7.40 -10.48
N ILE A 89 -4.48 -6.35 -9.66
CA ILE A 89 -5.76 -5.74 -9.27
C ILE A 89 -6.58 -5.39 -10.52
N ARG A 90 -5.97 -4.72 -11.49
CA ARG A 90 -6.63 -4.37 -12.76
C ARG A 90 -7.10 -5.61 -13.49
N HIS A 91 -6.27 -6.65 -13.61
CA HIS A 91 -6.65 -7.90 -14.26
C HIS A 91 -7.90 -8.51 -13.60
N LEU A 92 -7.91 -8.64 -12.27
CA LEU A 92 -9.06 -9.16 -11.52
C LEU A 92 -10.32 -8.30 -11.70
N MET A 93 -10.18 -6.98 -11.78
CA MET A 93 -11.30 -6.06 -11.92
C MET A 93 -11.83 -5.90 -13.35
N THR A 94 -11.09 -6.31 -14.38
CA THR A 94 -11.51 -6.13 -15.78
C THR A 94 -11.71 -7.42 -16.55
N ARG A 95 -11.27 -8.57 -16.02
CA ARG A 95 -11.49 -9.88 -16.67
C ARG A 95 -12.99 -10.20 -16.74
N GLU A 96 -13.37 -10.93 -17.77
CA GLU A 96 -14.73 -11.48 -17.86
C GLU A 96 -14.91 -12.55 -16.77
N GLN A 97 -15.92 -12.37 -15.93
CA GLN A 97 -16.24 -13.28 -14.84
C GLN A 97 -17.72 -13.20 -14.48
N ARG A 98 -18.26 -14.28 -13.91
CA ARG A 98 -19.67 -14.37 -13.51
C ARG A 98 -19.98 -13.63 -12.21
N GLU A 99 -19.01 -13.60 -11.29
CA GLU A 99 -19.16 -12.97 -9.98
C GLU A 99 -18.41 -11.64 -9.94
N SER A 100 -18.94 -10.68 -9.19
CA SER A 100 -18.25 -9.43 -8.90
C SER A 100 -16.99 -9.70 -8.07
N VAL A 101 -16.04 -8.76 -8.09
CA VAL A 101 -14.82 -8.80 -7.27
C VAL A 101 -14.80 -7.64 -6.30
N LEU A 102 -14.47 -7.93 -5.04
CA LEU A 102 -14.11 -6.96 -4.03
C LEU A 102 -12.59 -6.99 -3.82
N ILE A 103 -11.93 -5.87 -4.09
CA ILE A 103 -10.52 -5.66 -3.77
C ILE A 103 -10.42 -4.90 -2.45
N LEU A 104 -9.64 -5.42 -1.52
CA LEU A 104 -9.16 -4.71 -0.33
C LEU A 104 -7.67 -4.46 -0.51
N GLU A 105 -7.21 -3.21 -0.45
CA GLU A 105 -5.80 -2.85 -0.64
C GLU A 105 -5.25 -2.11 0.60
N ASP A 106 -4.24 -2.65 1.27
CA ASP A 106 -3.44 -1.93 2.27
C ASP A 106 -2.38 -1.08 1.54
N ARG A 107 -2.43 0.24 1.77
CA ARG A 107 -1.60 1.25 1.09
C ARG A 107 -1.81 1.27 -0.42
N PRO A 108 -2.87 1.95 -0.89
CA PRO A 108 -3.09 2.19 -2.31
C PRO A 108 -1.91 2.84 -2.99
N PHE A 109 -1.80 2.64 -4.31
CA PHE A 109 -0.66 3.06 -5.13
C PHE A 109 -0.11 4.47 -4.83
N LEU A 110 -1.00 5.44 -4.61
CA LEU A 110 -0.63 6.84 -4.36
C LEU A 110 -0.05 7.10 -2.95
N ASP A 111 -0.34 6.27 -1.95
CA ASP A 111 0.08 6.50 -0.56
C ASP A 111 1.60 6.61 -0.45
N GLY A 112 2.35 5.72 -1.11
CA GLY A 112 3.82 5.77 -1.15
C GLY A 112 4.35 7.08 -1.74
N PRO A 113 4.15 7.33 -3.06
CA PRO A 113 4.71 8.49 -3.75
C PRO A 113 4.23 9.84 -3.20
N GLU A 114 2.92 10.00 -2.97
CA GLU A 114 2.31 11.30 -2.66
C GLU A 114 2.33 11.64 -1.15
N VAL A 115 2.58 10.67 -0.27
CA VAL A 115 2.70 10.92 1.18
C VAL A 115 4.14 10.74 1.65
N PHE A 116 4.73 9.55 1.45
CA PHE A 116 6.05 9.23 2.01
C PHE A 116 7.18 9.91 1.21
N VAL A 117 7.21 9.68 -0.11
CA VAL A 117 8.32 10.19 -0.93
C VAL A 117 8.29 11.70 -1.04
N LYS A 118 7.09 12.27 -1.25
CA LYS A 118 6.88 13.71 -1.24
C LYS A 118 7.44 14.37 0.03
N ARG A 119 7.12 13.84 1.21
CA ARG A 119 7.64 14.36 2.50
C ARG A 119 9.17 14.27 2.58
N MET A 120 9.79 13.20 2.08
CA MET A 120 11.25 13.05 2.09
C MET A 120 11.94 14.04 1.13
N ILE A 121 11.34 14.29 -0.05
CA ILE A 121 11.82 15.29 -1.00
C ILE A 121 11.69 16.70 -0.41
N GLU A 122 10.53 17.04 0.18
CA GLU A 122 10.27 18.34 0.79
C GLU A 122 11.21 18.62 1.99
N ALA A 123 11.59 17.58 2.72
CA ALA A 123 12.57 17.67 3.80
C ALA A 123 14.03 17.79 3.31
N GLY A 124 14.28 17.73 1.99
CA GLY A 124 15.63 17.78 1.40
C GLY A 124 16.44 16.51 1.61
N GLU A 125 15.80 15.39 1.97
CA GLU A 125 16.48 14.11 2.24
C GLU A 125 16.85 13.37 0.93
N MET A 126 16.26 13.77 -0.20
CA MET A 126 16.59 13.22 -1.51
C MET A 126 17.31 14.25 -2.38
N PRO A 127 18.45 13.91 -3.03
CA PRO A 127 19.12 14.81 -3.96
C PRO A 127 18.17 15.32 -5.07
N PRO A 128 18.25 16.60 -5.49
CA PRO A 128 17.29 17.18 -6.43
C PRO A 128 17.20 16.44 -7.77
N ALA A 129 18.31 15.85 -8.26
CA ALA A 129 18.30 15.06 -9.48
C ALA A 129 17.52 13.75 -9.31
N HIS A 130 17.68 13.07 -8.18
CA HIS A 130 16.93 11.86 -7.84
C HIS A 130 15.45 12.16 -7.64
N ALA A 131 15.10 13.27 -6.97
CA ALA A 131 13.72 13.70 -6.80
C ALA A 131 13.02 13.94 -8.15
N ARG A 132 13.67 14.66 -9.07
CA ARG A 132 13.13 14.87 -10.43
C ARG A 132 12.97 13.58 -11.21
N LEU A 133 13.95 12.68 -11.13
CA LEU A 133 13.88 11.38 -11.80
C LEU A 133 12.74 10.54 -11.23
N TYR A 134 12.62 10.45 -9.90
CA TYR A 134 11.54 9.71 -9.25
C TYR A 134 10.16 10.23 -9.67
N HIS A 135 9.93 11.55 -9.64
CA HIS A 135 8.67 12.13 -10.12
C HIS A 135 8.40 11.81 -11.58
N THR A 136 9.43 11.87 -12.43
CA THR A 136 9.30 11.52 -13.85
C THR A 136 8.84 10.07 -14.02
N LEU A 137 9.49 9.13 -13.31
CA LEU A 137 9.12 7.72 -13.34
C LEU A 137 7.70 7.50 -12.81
N PHE A 138 7.37 8.09 -11.65
CA PHE A 138 6.05 7.98 -11.04
C PHE A 138 4.93 8.47 -11.98
N TYR A 139 5.06 9.67 -12.55
CA TYR A 139 4.03 10.20 -13.46
C TYR A 139 3.93 9.40 -14.76
N GLN A 140 5.06 8.98 -15.34
CA GLN A 140 5.05 8.10 -16.51
C GLN A 140 4.36 6.78 -16.22
N THR A 141 4.65 6.16 -15.06
CA THR A 141 3.99 4.95 -14.60
C THR A 141 2.49 5.17 -14.45
N LEU A 142 2.07 6.24 -13.78
CA LEU A 142 0.64 6.54 -13.56
C LEU A 142 -0.12 6.68 -14.88
N HIS A 143 0.49 7.32 -15.88
CA HIS A 143 -0.08 7.47 -17.22
C HIS A 143 -0.10 6.17 -18.03
N HIS A 144 1.00 5.42 -18.06
CA HIS A 144 1.14 4.24 -18.93
C HIS A 144 0.48 2.99 -18.37
N GLU A 145 0.53 2.80 -17.06
CA GLU A 145 -0.05 1.63 -16.39
C GLU A 145 -1.55 1.73 -16.16
N ARG A 146 -2.20 2.85 -16.52
CA ARG A 146 -3.66 3.04 -16.35
C ARG A 146 -4.12 2.58 -14.95
N ILE A 147 -3.37 2.99 -13.93
CA ILE A 147 -3.58 2.57 -12.54
C ILE A 147 -5.01 2.95 -12.13
N ARG A 148 -5.80 1.98 -11.66
CA ARG A 148 -7.16 2.22 -11.20
C ARG A 148 -7.11 2.58 -9.71
N LEU A 149 -7.48 3.82 -9.38
CA LEU A 149 -7.60 4.24 -7.99
C LEU A 149 -8.77 3.52 -7.29
N PRO A 150 -8.73 3.36 -5.96
CA PRO A 150 -9.83 2.78 -5.21
C PRO A 150 -11.15 3.54 -5.42
N ASP A 151 -12.26 2.81 -5.49
CA ASP A 151 -13.61 3.38 -5.54
C ASP A 151 -14.01 3.97 -4.17
N LEU A 152 -13.45 3.42 -3.08
CA LEU A 152 -13.54 3.93 -1.72
C LEU A 152 -12.16 3.96 -1.07
N THR A 153 -11.81 5.09 -0.47
CA THR A 153 -10.61 5.18 0.38
C THR A 153 -11.01 5.36 1.83
N VAL A 154 -10.53 4.47 2.70
CA VAL A 154 -10.73 4.49 4.15
C VAL A 154 -9.45 4.95 4.80
N TYR A 155 -9.47 6.14 5.41
CA TYR A 155 -8.33 6.67 6.14
C TYR A 155 -8.45 6.40 7.65
N LEU A 156 -7.53 5.61 8.20
CA LEU A 156 -7.43 5.36 9.63
C LEU A 156 -6.64 6.48 10.31
N ARG A 157 -7.38 7.51 10.74
CA ARG A 157 -6.83 8.58 11.58
C ARG A 157 -6.38 8.01 12.92
N THR A 158 -5.15 8.33 13.32
CA THR A 158 -4.62 7.94 14.62
C THR A 158 -3.73 9.05 15.16
N GLU A 159 -3.91 9.39 16.43
CA GLU A 159 -3.13 10.44 17.08
C GLU A 159 -1.65 10.01 17.26
N PRO A 160 -0.67 10.91 17.08
CA PRO A 160 0.75 10.57 17.13
C PRO A 160 1.20 9.86 18.42
N SER A 161 0.65 10.25 19.57
CA SER A 161 0.98 9.63 20.86
C SER A 161 0.60 8.15 20.93
N LEU A 162 -0.52 7.77 20.30
CA LEU A 162 -0.96 6.39 20.21
C LEU A 162 -0.13 5.59 19.22
N LEU A 163 0.29 6.21 18.11
CA LEU A 163 1.20 5.58 17.15
C LEU A 163 2.53 5.21 17.81
N GLU A 164 3.10 6.13 18.58
CA GLU A 164 4.36 5.88 19.29
C GLU A 164 4.23 4.80 20.36
N THR A 165 3.11 4.80 21.10
CA THR A 165 2.82 3.74 22.08
C THR A 165 2.77 2.37 21.40
N ARG A 166 2.12 2.27 20.24
CA ARG A 166 2.02 1.01 19.47
C ARG A 166 3.36 0.60 18.85
N ARG A 167 4.15 1.56 18.35
CA ARG A 167 5.49 1.32 17.83
C ARG A 167 6.38 0.70 18.91
N ARG A 168 6.46 1.33 20.09
CA ARG A 168 7.23 0.83 21.23
C ARG A 168 6.83 -0.58 21.63
N LYS A 169 5.53 -0.84 21.77
CA LYS A 169 5.02 -2.19 22.10
C LYS A 169 5.43 -3.24 21.07
N ARG A 170 5.49 -2.88 19.78
CA ARG A 170 5.95 -3.78 18.72
C ARG A 170 7.47 -4.01 18.75
N ALA A 171 8.25 -2.96 19.02
CA ALA A 171 9.69 -3.08 19.22
C ALA A 171 10.01 -4.02 20.40
N GLU A 172 9.28 -3.88 21.52
CA GLU A 172 9.37 -4.76 22.68
C GLU A 172 9.02 -6.23 22.35
N SER A 173 8.18 -6.47 21.35
CA SER A 173 7.86 -7.81 20.83
C SER A 173 8.82 -8.33 19.76
N GLY A 174 9.89 -7.58 19.44
CA GLY A 174 10.92 -7.99 18.49
C GLY A 174 10.63 -7.66 17.01
N ASP A 175 9.67 -6.78 16.71
CA ASP A 175 9.41 -6.32 15.34
C ASP A 175 10.57 -5.40 14.89
N SER A 176 11.41 -5.89 13.96
CA SER A 176 12.57 -5.16 13.44
C SER A 176 12.19 -3.87 12.71
N TYR A 177 10.95 -3.76 12.21
CA TYR A 177 10.44 -2.56 11.55
C TYR A 177 9.93 -1.50 12.53
N ALA A 178 9.92 -1.80 13.83
CA ALA A 178 9.44 -0.90 14.87
C ALA A 178 10.57 -0.27 15.71
N GLN A 179 11.84 -0.62 15.46
CA GLN A 179 12.99 -0.10 16.20
C GLN A 179 13.22 1.40 15.95
#